data_AF-A0A972C247-F1
#
_entry.id   AF-A0A972C247-F1
#
_cell.length_a   1.000
_cell.length_b   1.000
_cell.length_c   1.000
_cell.angle_alpha   90.00
_cell.angle_beta   90.00
_cell.angle_gamma   90.00
#
_symmetry.space_group_name_H-M   'P 1'
#
loop_
_entity.id
_entity.type
_entity.pdbx_description
1 polymer ?
#
loop_
_entity_poly.entity_id
_entity_poly.type
_entity_poly.pdbx_seq_one_letter_code
_entity_poly.pdbx_strand_id
1 'polypeptide(L)' 'MIKVTRFDGVEMYLNAHLIETVEETPDTVIKLTSGRKYLVKDSMEEVVNKVINYRKEISFPLLDSTERV' A
#
# COMPACT_ATOMS: atom_id res chain seq x y z
N MET A 1 6.82 -1.83 -0.13
CA MET A 1 6.30 -0.87 0.87
C MET A 1 5.45 0.14 0.15
N ILE A 2 4.35 0.60 0.75
CA ILE A 2 3.53 1.71 0.24
C ILE A 2 3.62 2.90 1.18
N LYS A 3 3.67 4.12 0.64
CA LYS A 3 3.67 5.35 1.42
C LYS A 3 2.23 5.77 1.74
N VAL A 4 1.94 6.05 3.01
CA VAL A 4 0.66 6.58 3.48
C VAL A 4 0.90 7.76 4.41
N THR A 5 -0.11 8.61 4.56
CA THR A 5 -0.11 9.75 5.46
C THR A 5 -1.08 9.47 6.59
N ARG A 6 -0.56 9.33 7.81
CA ARG A 6 -1.42 9.16 8.99
C ARG A 6 -2.29 10.40 9.19
N PHE A 7 -3.39 10.23 9.93
CA PHE A 7 -4.32 11.32 10.23
C PHE A 7 -3.65 12.52 10.95
N ASP A 8 -2.59 12.26 11.72
CA ASP A 8 -1.76 13.31 12.37
C ASP A 8 -0.80 14.03 11.40
N GLY A 9 -0.81 13.69 10.11
CA GLY A 9 0.04 14.28 9.07
C GLY A 9 1.42 13.64 8.95
N VAL A 10 1.74 12.64 9.78
CA VAL A 10 3.03 11.94 9.69
C VAL A 10 3.01 10.96 8.52
N GLU A 11 3.97 11.09 7.62
CA GLU A 11 4.18 10.13 6.54
C GLU A 11 4.85 8.86 7.08
N MET A 12 4.37 7.70 6.63
CA MET A 12 4.98 6.42 6.98
C MET A 12 4.91 5.43 5.81
N TYR A 13 5.78 4.43 5.85
CA TYR A 13 5.75 3.31 4.94
C TYR A 13 5.10 2.09 5.60
N LEU A 14 4.09 1.53 4.94
CA LEU A 14 3.42 0.30 5.35
C LEU A 14 3.81 -0.88 4.45
N ASN A 15 3.91 -2.05 5.05
CA ASN A 15 4.08 -3.28 4.30
C ASN A 15 2.73 -3.69 3.70
N ALA A 16 2.60 -3.53 2.38
CA ALA A 16 1.38 -3.85 1.64
C ALA A 16 0.98 -5.34 1.70
N HIS A 17 1.92 -6.26 1.94
CA HIS A 17 1.59 -7.68 2.12
C HIS A 17 0.89 -7.99 3.45
N LEU A 18 1.02 -7.10 4.44
CA LEU A 18 0.42 -7.28 5.75
C LEU A 18 -0.91 -6.54 5.90
N ILE A 19 -1.37 -5.84 4.87
CA ILE A 19 -2.68 -5.20 4.87
C ILE A 19 -3.73 -6.30 4.74
N GLU A 20 -4.64 -6.34 5.71
CA GLU A 20 -5.75 -7.29 5.77
C GLU A 20 -7.01 -6.67 5.16
N THR A 21 -7.36 -5.45 5.59
CA THR A 21 -8.51 -4.70 5.07
C THR A 21 -8.21 -3.21 4.96
N VAL A 22 -8.93 -2.54 4.05
CA VAL A 22 -9.00 -1.08 3.94
C VAL A 22 -10.48 -0.74 3.89
N GLU A 23 -10.94 0.10 4.81
CA GLU A 23 -12.35 0.51 4.96
C GLU A 23 -12.42 2.03 5.08
N GLU A 24 -13.46 2.67 4.56
CA GLU A 24 -13.62 4.14 4.58
C GLU A 24 -14.95 4.53 5.24
N THR A 25 -14.90 5.14 6.42
CA THR A 25 -16.09 5.62 7.17
C THR A 25 -15.72 6.64 8.27
N PRO A 26 -16.02 7.96 8.11
CA PRO A 26 -15.85 8.72 6.87
C PRO A 26 -14.38 8.79 6.43
N ASP A 27 -13.45 8.44 7.33
CA ASP A 27 -12.02 8.39 7.12
C ASP A 27 -11.55 6.97 6.75
N THR A 28 -10.38 6.85 6.15
CA THR A 28 -9.81 5.56 5.75
C THR A 28 -9.06 4.89 6.91
N VAL A 29 -9.43 3.64 7.19
CA VAL A 29 -8.77 2.76 8.16
C VAL A 29 -8.09 1.61 7.43
N ILE A 30 -6.79 1.46 7.65
CA ILE A 30 -6.01 0.29 7.21
C ILE A 30 -5.84 -0.65 8.39
N LYS A 31 -6.36 -1.87 8.29
CA LYS A 31 -6.13 -2.94 9.27
C LYS A 31 -5.03 -3.87 8.76
N LEU A 32 -4.05 -4.16 9.62
CA LEU A 32 -3.01 -5.15 9.35
C LEU A 32 -3.41 -6.52 9.89
N THR A 33 -2.82 -7.58 9.34
CA THR A 33 -2.98 -8.98 9.81
C THR A 33 -2.58 -9.20 11.27
N SER A 34 -1.79 -8.29 11.84
CA SER A 34 -1.47 -8.26 13.28
C SER A 34 -2.61 -7.74 14.17
N GLY A 35 -3.71 -7.27 13.59
CA GLY A 35 -4.80 -6.57 14.29
C GLY A 35 -4.56 -5.07 14.50
N ARG A 36 -3.35 -4.56 14.23
CA ARG A 36 -3.05 -3.11 14.30
C ARG A 36 -3.84 -2.35 13.23
N LYS A 37 -4.33 -1.16 13.59
CA LYS A 37 -5.10 -0.28 12.70
C LYS A 37 -4.40 1.07 12.56
N TYR A 38 -4.45 1.64 11.36
CA TYR A 38 -3.96 2.97 11.06
C TYR A 38 -5.06 3.79 10.41
N LEU A 39 -5.35 4.95 11.01
CA LEU A 39 -6.18 5.98 10.40
C LEU A 39 -5.29 6.83 9.48
N VAL A 40 -5.65 6.93 8.22
CA VAL A 40 -4.88 7.64 7.19
C VAL A 40 -5.73 8.71 6.51
N LYS A 41 -5.06 9.73 5.97
CA LYS A 41 -5.71 10.78 5.17
C LYS A 41 -5.93 10.36 3.73
N ASP A 42 -5.17 9.38 3.27
CA ASP A 42 -5.32 8.78 1.95
C ASP A 42 -6.72 8.18 1.80
N SER A 43 -7.34 8.35 0.64
CA SER A 43 -8.62 7.68 0.36
C SER A 43 -8.43 6.18 0.22
N MET A 44 -9.50 5.41 0.35
CA MET A 44 -9.45 3.96 0.10
C MET A 44 -8.90 3.65 -1.30
N GLU A 45 -9.34 4.41 -2.31
CA GLU A 45 -8.90 4.24 -3.69
C GLU A 45 -7.40 4.48 -3.86
N GLU A 46 -6.85 5.52 -3.24
CA GLU A 46 -5.41 5.81 -3.27
C GLU A 46 -4.61 4.67 -2.64
N VAL A 47 -5.05 4.15 -1.50
CA VAL A 47 -4.39 3.02 -0.82
C VAL A 47 -4.42 1.78 -1.71
N VAL A 48 -5.57 1.44 -2.29
CA VAL A 48 -5.71 0.29 -3.20
C VAL A 48 -4.81 0.42 -4.42
N ASN A 49 -4.77 1.59 -5.06
CA ASN A 49 -3.90 1.84 -6.21
C ASN A 49 -2.42 1.71 -5.85
N LYS A 50 -2.00 2.19 -4.68
CA LYS A 50 -0.63 2.00 -4.19
C LYS A 50 -0.30 0.52 -3.98
N VAL A 51 -1.23 -0.28 -3.45
CA VAL A 51 -1.05 -1.73 -3.30
C VAL A 51 -0.94 -2.43 -4.65
N ILE A 52 -1.79 -2.07 -5.62
CA ILE A 52 -1.76 -2.63 -6.98
C ILE A 52 -0.43 -2.31 -7.66
N ASN A 53 0.02 -1.05 -7.60
CA ASN A 53 1.30 -0.64 -8.17
C ASN A 53 2.45 -1.39 -7.50
N TYR A 54 2.47 -1.47 -6.17
CA TYR A 54 3.45 -2.27 -5.46
C TYR A 54 3.47 -3.73 -5.94
N ARG A 55 2.31 -4.37 -6.12
CA ARG A 55 2.23 -5.74 -6.63
C ARG A 55 2.75 -5.88 -8.05
N LYS A 56 2.47 -4.92 -8.94
CA LYS A 56 2.99 -4.92 -10.32
C LYS A 56 4.51 -4.86 -10.33
N GLU A 57 5.10 -3.94 -9.56
CA GLU A 57 6.54 -3.73 -9.46
C GLU A 57 7.28 -4.98 -8.95
N ILE A 58 6.72 -5.68 -7.95
CA ILE A 58 7.37 -6.89 -7.40
C ILE A 58 7.07 -8.17 -8.19
N SER A 59 5.94 -8.22 -8.91
CA SER A 59 5.52 -9.41 -9.67
C SER A 59 6.15 -9.47 -11.06
N PHE A 60 6.64 -8.35 -11.57
CA PHE A 60 7.47 -8.29 -12.77
C PHE A 60 8.92 -7.89 -12.41
N PRO A 61 9.69 -8.77 -11.76
CA PRO A 61 11.12 -8.58 -11.67
C PRO A 61 11.72 -8.95 -13.03
N LEU A 62 11.91 -7.95 -13.89
CA LEU A 62 12.86 -8.01 -15.02
C LEU A 62 12.63 -9.17 -16.02
N LEU A 63 11.69 -8.98 -16.95
CA LEU A 63 11.92 -9.42 -18.33
C LEU A 63 12.39 -8.21 -19.14
N ASP A 64 13.47 -7.57 -18.68
CA ASP A 64 14.25 -6.73 -19.57
C ASP A 64 15.23 -7.66 -20.29
N SER A 65 14.91 -7.95 -21.54
CA SER A 65 15.68 -8.77 -22.46
C SER A 65 17.04 -8.15 -22.79
N THR A 66 17.95 -8.11 -21.81
CA THR A 66 19.38 -7.83 -22.02
C THR A 66 20.12 -9.15 -22.18
N GLU A 67 19.76 -9.94 -23.19
CA GLU A 67 20.63 -10.93 -23.84
C GLU A 67 20.17 -11.06 -25.30
N ARG A 68 20.38 -9.99 -26.09
CA ARG A 68 20.59 -10.14 -27.53
C ARG A 68 22.10 -10.02 -27.74
N VAL A 69 22.79 -11.16 -27.62
CA VAL A 69 24.14 -11.36 -28.18
C VAL A 69 23.98 -12.26 -29.39
#